data_AF-A0A2S6ZGL0-F1
#
_entry.id   AF-A0A2S6ZGL0-F1
#
_cell.length_a   1.000
_cell.length_b   1.000
_cell.length_c   1.000
_cell.angle_alpha   90.00
_cell.angle_beta   90.00
_cell.angle_gamma   90.00
#
_symmetry.space_group_name_H-M   'P 1'
#
loop_
_entity.id
_entity.type
_entity.pdbx_description
1 polymer ?
#
loop_
_entity_poly.entity_id
_entity_poly.type
_entity_poly.pdbx_seq_one_letter_code
_entity_poly.pdbx_strand_id
1 'polypeptide(L)'
;MTTETSPFKRYRREILGRYGAARGLQDVVLALWNGSDYPVALGPILHRMDGQHTRILLELITHFTVKGENDREFMAIAGDIIDQRAELAAAERDQAAHELGELP
;
A
#
# COMPACT_ATOMS: atom_id res chain seq x y z
N MET A 1 27.68 5.17 12.65
CA MET A 1 26.63 5.31 11.61
C MET A 1 25.57 4.28 11.90
N THR A 2 24.44 4.67 12.49
CA THR A 2 23.29 3.78 12.60
C THR A 2 22.79 3.52 11.19
N THR A 3 22.74 2.26 10.78
CA THR A 3 22.08 1.84 9.54
C THR A 3 20.61 2.20 9.65
N GLU A 4 20.24 3.38 9.17
CA GLU A 4 18.86 3.85 9.21
C GLU A 4 18.03 2.91 8.34
N THR A 5 17.25 2.07 9.01
CA THR A 5 16.43 1.05 8.35
C THR A 5 15.28 1.76 7.65
N SER A 6 15.14 1.53 6.33
CA SER A 6 14.05 2.06 5.52
C SER A 6 12.69 1.88 6.23
N PRO A 7 11.85 2.92 6.31
CA PRO A 7 10.53 2.80 6.92
C PRO A 7 9.61 1.85 6.14
N PHE A 8 9.85 1.66 4.84
CA PHE A 8 9.13 0.68 4.01
C PHE A 8 9.40 -0.75 4.50
N LYS A 9 10.61 -1.03 4.99
CA LYS A 9 10.94 -2.29 5.66
C LYS A 9 10.37 -2.36 7.07
N ARG A 10 10.54 -1.29 7.86
CA ARG A 10 10.12 -1.24 9.27
C ARG A 10 8.62 -1.46 9.43
N TYR A 11 7.82 -0.81 8.60
CA TYR A 11 6.34 -0.84 8.67
C TYR A 11 5.73 -1.77 7.63
N ARG A 12 6.49 -2.75 7.12
CA ARG A 12 6.04 -3.65 6.06
C ARG A 12 4.74 -4.36 6.41
N ARG A 13 4.58 -4.78 7.66
CA ARG A 13 3.38 -5.47 8.14
C ARG A 13 2.15 -4.56 8.12
N GLU A 14 2.31 -3.30 8.54
CA GLU A 14 1.25 -2.30 8.56
C GLU A 14 0.87 -1.87 7.14
N ILE A 15 1.83 -1.82 6.21
CA ILE A 15 1.60 -1.49 4.80
C ILE A 15 0.86 -2.63 4.09
N LEU A 16 1.29 -3.88 4.27
CA LEU A 16 0.68 -5.06 3.61
C LEU A 16 -0.59 -5.57 4.32
N GLY A 17 -1.10 -4.84 5.32
CA GLY A 17 -2.34 -5.15 6.01
C GLY A 17 -3.55 -5.20 5.07
N ARG A 18 -4.52 -6.05 5.37
CA ARG A 18 -5.77 -6.23 4.58
C ARG A 18 -6.95 -5.42 5.15
N TYR A 19 -6.69 -4.24 5.69
CA TYR A 19 -7.68 -3.38 6.34
C TYR A 19 -7.62 -1.94 5.80
N GLY A 20 -8.66 -1.13 6.06
CA GLY A 20 -8.86 0.17 5.41
C GLY A 20 -7.69 1.16 5.54
N ALA A 21 -7.09 1.30 6.72
CA ALA A 21 -5.96 2.19 6.93
C ALA A 21 -4.68 1.69 6.23
N ALA A 22 -4.43 0.37 6.20
CA ALA A 22 -3.36 -0.22 5.41
C ALA A 22 -3.57 0.02 3.92
N ARG A 23 -4.81 -0.11 3.42
CA ARG A 23 -5.14 0.21 2.03
C ARG A 23 -4.78 1.65 1.67
N GLY A 24 -5.03 2.60 2.58
CA GLY A 24 -4.63 3.99 2.42
C GLY A 24 -3.11 4.17 2.34
N LEU A 25 -2.34 3.45 3.17
CA LEU A 25 -0.87 3.43 3.07
C LEU A 25 -0.42 2.90 1.69
N GLN A 26 -0.99 1.78 1.26
CA GLN A 26 -0.67 1.18 -0.04
C GLN A 26 -0.97 2.12 -1.21
N ASP A 27 -2.12 2.80 -1.19
CA ASP A 27 -2.50 3.75 -2.24
C ASP A 27 -1.46 4.88 -2.35
N VAL A 28 -0.96 5.39 -1.22
CA VAL A 28 0.09 6.42 -1.26
C VAL A 28 1.43 5.84 -1.70
N VAL A 29 1.82 4.65 -1.24
CA VAL A 29 3.06 3.99 -1.69
C VAL A 29 3.07 3.81 -3.21
N LEU A 30 1.97 3.33 -3.79
CA LEU A 30 1.84 3.17 -5.24
C LEU A 30 1.83 4.50 -5.98
N ALA A 31 1.19 5.53 -5.41
CA ALA A 31 1.22 6.87 -6.01
C ALA A 31 2.62 7.50 -6.00
N LEU A 32 3.45 7.21 -4.99
CA LEU A 32 4.86 7.61 -4.98
C LEU A 32 5.68 6.83 -6.01
N TRP A 33 5.33 5.56 -6.26
CA TRP A 33 6.04 4.68 -7.19
C TRP A 33 5.71 4.99 -8.66
N ASN A 34 4.43 5.22 -8.96
CA ASN A 34 3.96 5.58 -10.28
C ASN A 34 2.62 6.33 -10.18
N GLY A 35 2.68 7.62 -9.84
CA GLY A 35 1.49 8.44 -9.62
C GLY A 35 0.60 8.65 -10.85
N SER A 36 1.12 8.39 -12.06
CA SER A 36 0.34 8.42 -13.29
C SER A 36 -0.64 7.24 -13.39
N ASP A 37 -0.18 6.05 -13.02
CA ASP A 37 -1.01 4.84 -13.05
C ASP A 37 -1.80 4.62 -11.75
N TYR A 38 -1.34 5.22 -10.64
CA TYR A 38 -1.96 5.09 -9.32
C TYR A 38 -2.33 6.47 -8.73
N PRO A 39 -3.32 7.16 -9.31
CA PRO A 39 -3.80 8.41 -8.76
C PRO A 39 -4.49 8.19 -7.40
N VAL A 40 -4.34 9.18 -6.51
CA VAL A 40 -4.82 9.10 -5.13
C VAL A 40 -5.52 10.38 -4.72
N ALA A 41 -6.66 10.23 -4.03
CA ALA A 41 -7.33 11.31 -3.32
C ALA A 41 -6.97 11.27 -1.82
N LEU A 42 -6.20 12.25 -1.34
CA LEU A 42 -5.71 12.26 0.04
C LEU A 42 -6.82 12.45 1.08
N GLY A 43 -7.85 13.24 0.81
CA GLY A 43 -8.94 13.50 1.76
C GLY A 43 -9.60 12.21 2.29
N PRO A 44 -10.13 11.34 1.41
CA PRO A 44 -10.70 10.05 1.81
C PRO A 44 -9.70 9.11 2.48
N ILE A 45 -8.41 9.16 2.13
CA ILE A 45 -7.38 8.34 2.77
C ILE A 45 -7.15 8.78 4.20
N LEU A 46 -6.90 10.07 4.41
CA LEU A 46 -6.62 10.64 5.72
C LEU A 46 -7.80 10.48 6.68
N HIS A 47 -9.04 10.54 6.18
CA HIS A 47 -10.23 10.29 7.00
C HIS A 47 -10.32 8.86 7.56
N ARG A 48 -9.66 7.89 6.91
CA ARG A 48 -9.65 6.47 7.31
C ARG A 48 -8.45 6.09 8.19
N MET A 49 -7.51 7.00 8.41
CA MET A 49 -6.30 6.73 9.19
C MET A 49 -6.47 7.11 10.66
N ASP A 50 -5.96 6.26 11.54
CA ASP A 50 -5.72 6.63 12.93
C ASP A 50 -4.38 7.38 13.08
N GLY A 51 -4.07 7.82 14.30
CA GLY A 51 -2.82 8.53 14.58
C GLY A 51 -1.56 7.71 14.31
N GLN A 52 -1.62 6.38 14.40
CA GLN A 52 -0.48 5.52 14.10
C GLN A 52 -0.22 5.46 12.59
N HIS A 53 -1.25 5.22 11.78
CA HIS A 53 -1.12 5.14 10.32
C HIS A 53 -0.77 6.50 9.71
N THR A 54 -1.29 7.58 10.28
CA THR A 54 -0.90 8.94 9.90
C THR A 54 0.60 9.16 10.15
N ARG A 55 1.13 8.74 11.30
CA ARG A 55 2.57 8.84 11.58
C ARG A 55 3.40 8.01 10.59
N ILE A 56 3.00 6.76 10.34
CA ILE A 56 3.67 5.89 9.39
C ILE A 56 3.70 6.55 8.00
N LEU A 57 2.55 7.05 7.53
CA LEU A 57 2.45 7.73 6.25
C LEU A 57 3.46 8.88 6.12
N LEU A 58 3.52 9.74 7.14
CA LEU A 58 4.45 10.87 7.14
C LEU A 58 5.91 10.40 7.12
N GLU A 59 6.27 9.38 7.90
CA GLU A 59 7.62 8.81 7.88
C GLU A 59 8.00 8.25 6.50
N LEU A 60 7.07 7.56 5.82
CA LEU A 60 7.29 7.03 4.47
C LEU A 60 7.52 8.16 3.46
N ILE A 61 6.66 9.19 3.47
CA ILE A 61 6.78 10.35 2.57
C ILE A 61 8.09 11.09 2.83
N THR A 62 8.41 11.39 4.10
CA THR A 62 9.66 12.08 4.46
C THR A 62 10.89 11.29 4.05
N HIS A 63 10.86 9.96 4.15
CA HIS A 63 11.99 9.15 3.69
C HIS A 63 12.10 9.15 2.16
N PHE A 64 10.96 9.06 1.46
CA PHE A 64 10.91 9.12 0.00
C PHE A 64 11.44 10.45 -0.54
N THR A 65 11.18 11.59 0.11
CA THR A 65 11.75 12.87 -0.36
C THR A 65 13.28 12.93 -0.30
N VAL A 66 13.91 12.07 0.51
CA VAL A 66 15.38 11.99 0.66
C VAL A 66 15.99 10.91 -0.24
N LYS A 67 15.35 9.73 -0.32
CA LYS A 67 15.91 8.57 -1.04
C LYS A 67 15.27 8.34 -2.41
N GLY A 68 14.01 8.71 -2.59
CA GLY A 68 13.22 8.43 -3.77
C GLY A 68 13.24 6.95 -4.14
N GLU A 69 13.29 6.68 -5.44
CA GLU A 69 13.38 5.34 -6.02
C GLU A 69 14.72 4.61 -5.73
N ASN A 70 15.71 5.29 -5.15
CA ASN A 70 16.97 4.64 -4.75
C ASN A 70 16.82 3.73 -3.52
N ASP A 71 15.67 3.80 -2.82
CA ASP A 71 15.36 2.87 -1.74
C ASP A 71 14.83 1.53 -2.30
N ARG A 72 15.65 0.49 -2.16
CA ARG A 72 15.29 -0.86 -2.62
C ARG A 72 14.09 -1.46 -1.88
N GLU A 73 13.90 -1.11 -0.62
CA GLU A 73 12.79 -1.64 0.19
C GLU A 73 11.46 -0.98 -0.25
N PHE A 74 11.51 0.28 -0.68
CA PHE A 74 10.38 0.96 -1.34
C PHE A 74 10.02 0.31 -2.67
N MET A 75 11.00 0.09 -3.55
CA MET A 75 10.74 -0.54 -4.85
C MET A 75 10.19 -1.97 -4.68
N ALA A 76 10.72 -2.72 -3.72
CA ALA A 76 10.23 -4.07 -3.42
C ALA A 76 8.79 -4.06 -2.91
N ILE A 77 8.47 -3.20 -1.93
CA ILE A 77 7.13 -3.19 -1.33
C ILE A 77 6.05 -2.71 -2.30
N ALA A 78 6.38 -1.83 -3.26
CA ALA A 78 5.44 -1.47 -4.33
C ALA A 78 5.02 -2.71 -5.15
N GLY A 79 5.97 -3.57 -5.51
CA GLY A 79 5.70 -4.85 -6.17
C GLY A 79 4.83 -5.78 -5.32
N ASP A 80 5.18 -5.94 -4.04
CA ASP A 80 4.40 -6.78 -3.12
C ASP A 80 2.93 -6.32 -2.99
N ILE A 81 2.69 -5.01 -3.00
CA ILE A 81 1.33 -4.45 -2.96
C ILE A 81 0.57 -4.81 -4.25
N ILE A 82 1.22 -4.71 -5.42
CA ILE A 82 0.60 -5.04 -6.71
C ILE A 82 0.21 -6.51 -6.72
N ASP A 83 1.11 -7.40 -6.33
CA ASP A 83 0.87 -8.85 -6.28
C ASP A 83 -0.29 -9.16 -5.32
N GLN A 84 -0.26 -8.59 -4.12
CA GLN A 84 -1.35 -8.76 -3.14
C GLN A 84 -2.71 -8.30 -3.69
N ARG A 85 -2.75 -7.17 -4.43
CA ARG A 85 -4.00 -6.67 -5.02
C ARG A 85 -4.50 -7.56 -6.15
N ALA A 86 -3.59 -8.08 -6.97
CA ALA A 86 -3.93 -9.01 -8.04
C ALA A 86 -4.51 -10.32 -7.48
N GLU A 87 -3.93 -10.85 -6.41
CA GLU A 87 -4.43 -12.04 -5.71
C GLU A 87 -5.85 -11.83 -5.17
N LEU A 88 -6.12 -10.71 -4.49
CA LEU A 88 -7.44 -10.40 -3.96
C LEU A 88 -8.49 -10.26 -5.08
N ALA A 89 -8.15 -9.55 -6.16
CA ALA A 89 -9.04 -9.39 -7.29
C ALA A 89 -9.30 -10.71 -8.03
N ALA A 90 -8.35 -11.64 -8.05
CA ALA A 90 -8.57 -13.00 -8.57
C ALA A 90 -9.56 -13.78 -7.68
N ALA A 91 -9.33 -13.78 -6.36
CA ALA A 91 -10.21 -14.46 -5.41
C ALA A 91 -11.66 -13.93 -5.47
N GLU A 92 -11.84 -12.61 -5.57
CA GLU A 92 -13.17 -11.98 -5.71
C GLU A 92 -13.88 -12.41 -7.01
N ARG A 93 -13.14 -12.53 -8.12
CA ARG A 93 -13.68 -13.00 -9.40
C ARG A 93 -14.12 -14.46 -9.32
N ASP A 94 -13.30 -15.31 -8.70
CA ASP A 94 -13.60 -16.73 -8.53
C ASP A 94 -14.84 -16.94 -7.64
N GLN A 95 -14.95 -16.16 -6.55
CA GLN A 95 -16.12 -16.16 -5.68
C GLN A 95 -17.39 -15.72 -6.42
N ALA A 96 -17.34 -14.61 -7.17
CA ALA A 96 -18.48 -14.13 -7.94
C ALA A 96 -18.92 -15.13 -9.03
N ALA A 97 -17.97 -15.80 -9.68
CA ALA A 97 -18.25 -16.83 -10.68
C ALA A 97 -18.93 -18.06 -10.05
N HIS A 98 -18.51 -18.45 -8.84
CA HIS A 98 -19.16 -19.53 -8.08
C HIS A 98 -20.60 -19.17 -7.70
N GLU A 99 -20.83 -17.97 -7.14
CA GLU A 99 -22.17 -17.51 -6.73
C GLU A 99 -23.14 -17.43 -7.92
N LEU A 100 -22.68 -16.98 -9.10
CA LEU A 100 -23.50 -16.90 -10.31
C LEU A 100 -23.82 -18.27 -10.93
N GLY A 101 -22.96 -19.26 -10.72
CA GLY A 101 -23.18 -20.65 -11.16
C GLY A 101 -24.13 -21.45 -10.26
N GLU A 102 -24.43 -20.95 -9.06
CA GLU A 102 -25.34 -21.55 -8.08
C GLU A 102 -26.73 -20.88 -8.03
N LEU A 103 -26.99 -19.87 -8.88
CA LEU A 103 -28.32 -19.29 -9.04
C LEU A 103 -29.25 -20.31 -9.76
N PRO A 104 -30.36 -20.73 -9.14
CA PRO A 104 -31.29 -21.72 -9.72
C PRO A 104 -32.06 -21.21 -10.93
#